data_AF-A0A4S1DQM2-F1
#
_entry.id   AF-A0A4S1DQM2-F1
#
_cell.length_a   1.000
_cell.length_b   1.000
_cell.length_c   1.000
_cell.angle_alpha   90.00
_cell.angle_beta   90.00
_cell.angle_gamma   90.00
#
_symmetry.space_group_name_H-M   'P 1'
#
loop_
_entity.id
_entity.type
_entity.pdbx_description
1 polymer ?
#
loop_
_entity_poly.entity_id
_entity_poly.type
_entity_poly.pdbx_seq_one_letter_code
_entity_poly.pdbx_strand_id
1 'polypeptide(L)'
;MIEKSKTEIADVSKKAWKKSVNFAFNSFSSTETVSLNDIYFDENIPVINEIKSVQINFPPNFYSCYFKYKSDKTEMIEFLSDLKTKQSDISDTETEKTDGSELKKNLEFIEREMPEFKKEISFFYEIENIKNIEFYRCNKYPNANYLAIDIDNGIIYHLIEKYWD
;
A
#
# COMPACT_ATOMS: atom_id res chain seq x y z
N MET A 1 -17.77 16.59 38.39
CA MET A 1 -18.89 15.89 37.70
C MET A 1 -18.99 16.30 36.22
N ILE A 2 -18.84 17.59 35.87
CA ILE A 2 -18.98 18.09 34.48
C ILE A 2 -17.86 17.64 33.52
N GLU A 3 -16.61 17.52 33.98
CA GLU A 3 -15.49 17.08 33.12
C GLU A 3 -15.61 15.61 32.70
N LYS A 4 -16.00 14.73 33.61
CA LYS A 4 -16.15 13.28 33.35
C LYS A 4 -17.24 13.01 32.30
N SER A 5 -18.33 13.77 32.36
CA SER A 5 -19.41 13.71 31.37
C SER A 5 -18.98 14.20 29.97
N LYS A 6 -18.10 15.20 29.89
CA LYS A 6 -17.56 15.69 28.60
C LYS A 6 -16.61 14.67 27.95
N THR A 7 -15.76 14.01 28.73
CA THR A 7 -14.89 12.94 28.22
C THR A 7 -15.68 11.71 27.79
N GLU A 8 -16.69 11.30 28.55
CA GLU A 8 -17.55 10.17 28.17
C GLU A 8 -18.33 10.43 26.88
N ILE A 9 -18.86 11.64 26.67
CA ILE A 9 -19.57 12.01 25.43
C ILE A 9 -18.61 12.06 24.23
N ALA A 10 -17.38 12.56 24.42
CA ALA A 10 -16.36 12.56 23.37
C ALA A 10 -15.92 11.13 22.98
N ASP A 11 -15.76 10.24 23.95
CA ASP A 11 -15.41 8.84 23.72
C ASP A 11 -16.52 8.06 23.02
N VAL A 12 -17.79 8.28 23.38
CA VAL A 12 -18.94 7.68 22.71
C VAL A 12 -19.04 8.17 21.27
N SER A 13 -18.83 9.47 21.04
CA SER A 13 -18.85 10.06 19.68
C SER A 13 -17.72 9.52 18.81
N LYS A 14 -16.51 9.41 19.35
CA LYS A 14 -15.35 8.82 18.66
C LYS A 14 -15.56 7.35 18.34
N LYS A 15 -16.15 6.58 19.27
CA LYS A 15 -16.52 5.17 19.05
C LYS A 15 -17.62 5.02 18.00
N ALA A 16 -18.64 5.88 18.01
CA ALA A 16 -19.71 5.86 17.03
C ALA A 16 -19.21 6.23 15.62
N TRP A 17 -18.34 7.23 15.52
CA TRP A 17 -17.68 7.61 14.27
C TRP A 17 -16.79 6.48 13.75
N LYS A 18 -15.90 5.93 14.61
CA LYS A 18 -15.06 4.78 14.26
C LYS A 18 -15.89 3.57 13.82
N LYS A 19 -17.00 3.29 14.49
CA LYS A 19 -17.91 2.19 14.12
C LYS A 19 -18.59 2.42 12.78
N SER A 20 -18.99 3.67 12.49
CA SER A 20 -19.64 4.02 11.22
C SER A 20 -18.66 3.99 10.06
N VAL A 21 -17.44 4.48 10.28
CA VAL A 21 -16.32 4.40 9.34
C VAL A 21 -15.99 2.93 9.07
N ASN A 22 -15.70 2.13 10.10
CA ASN A 22 -15.40 0.71 9.92
C ASN A 22 -16.56 -0.04 9.25
N PHE A 23 -17.82 0.29 9.56
CA PHE A 23 -18.96 -0.31 8.86
C PHE A 23 -18.99 0.02 7.37
N ALA A 24 -18.76 1.29 7.00
CA ALA A 24 -18.72 1.70 5.59
C ALA A 24 -17.54 1.06 4.85
N PHE A 25 -16.35 1.04 5.45
CA PHE A 25 -15.20 0.35 4.87
C PHE A 25 -15.48 -1.14 4.71
N ASN A 26 -15.89 -1.85 5.74
CA ASN A 26 -16.05 -3.32 5.66
C ASN A 26 -17.25 -3.75 4.79
N SER A 27 -18.28 -2.91 4.63
CA SER A 27 -19.47 -3.26 3.84
C SER A 27 -19.32 -3.01 2.34
N PHE A 28 -18.38 -2.13 1.93
CA PHE A 28 -18.22 -1.71 0.53
C PHE A 28 -16.81 -1.94 -0.01
N SER A 29 -15.85 -2.34 0.83
CA SER A 29 -14.53 -2.74 0.36
C SER A 29 -14.59 -4.11 -0.29
N SER A 30 -13.84 -4.28 -1.36
CA SER A 30 -13.77 -5.51 -2.15
C SER A 30 -12.35 -5.79 -2.56
N THR A 31 -12.09 -7.03 -2.97
CA THR A 31 -10.80 -7.43 -3.49
C THR A 31 -10.89 -8.00 -4.89
N GLU A 32 -9.82 -7.78 -5.66
CA GLU A 32 -9.66 -8.33 -6.99
C GLU A 32 -8.19 -8.60 -7.31
N THR A 33 -7.95 -9.40 -8.34
CA THR A 33 -6.61 -9.56 -8.91
C THR A 33 -6.36 -8.43 -9.89
N VAL A 34 -5.17 -7.82 -9.85
CA VAL A 34 -4.79 -6.69 -10.70
C VAL A 34 -3.38 -6.94 -11.26
N SER A 35 -3.11 -6.50 -12.49
CA SER A 35 -1.77 -6.53 -13.05
C SER A 35 -1.09 -5.16 -12.97
N LEU A 36 0.24 -5.12 -12.98
CA LEU A 36 0.95 -3.83 -13.06
C LEU A 36 0.62 -3.05 -14.34
N ASN A 37 0.27 -3.73 -15.44
CA ASN A 37 -0.17 -3.09 -16.68
C ASN A 37 -1.53 -2.37 -16.54
N ASP A 38 -2.38 -2.79 -15.61
CA ASP A 38 -3.64 -2.11 -15.33
C ASP A 38 -3.44 -0.80 -14.55
N ILE A 39 -2.27 -0.65 -13.90
CA ILE A 39 -1.91 0.52 -13.10
C ILE A 39 -1.01 1.48 -13.91
N TYR A 40 -0.03 0.93 -14.63
CA TYR A 40 0.95 1.65 -15.42
C TYR A 40 0.68 1.43 -16.91
N PHE A 41 -0.16 2.29 -17.49
CA PHE A 41 -0.46 2.28 -18.93
C PHE A 41 0.72 2.84 -19.74
N ASP A 42 1.11 2.16 -20.82
CA ASP A 42 2.12 2.60 -21.80
C ASP A 42 3.55 2.83 -21.25
N GLU A 43 3.90 2.21 -20.12
CA GLU A 43 5.25 2.29 -19.56
C GLU A 43 6.03 0.98 -19.75
N ASN A 44 7.36 1.06 -19.87
CA ASN A 44 8.24 -0.10 -20.04
C ASN A 44 8.41 -0.84 -18.70
N ILE A 45 7.35 -1.48 -18.22
CA ILE A 45 7.38 -2.25 -16.97
C ILE A 45 8.46 -3.34 -17.09
N PRO A 46 9.38 -3.46 -16.12
CA PRO A 46 10.38 -4.53 -16.09
C PRO A 46 9.74 -5.92 -16.14
N VAL A 47 10.52 -6.91 -16.59
CA VAL A 47 10.04 -8.28 -16.69
C VAL A 47 9.75 -8.83 -15.30
N ILE A 48 8.47 -9.14 -15.06
CA ILE A 48 7.98 -9.71 -13.81
C ILE A 48 7.59 -11.19 -13.97
N ASN A 49 7.90 -12.00 -12.96
CA ASN A 49 7.53 -13.42 -12.89
C ASN A 49 6.89 -13.77 -11.53
N GLU A 50 6.21 -14.92 -11.46
CA GLU A 50 5.67 -15.50 -10.20
C GLU A 50 4.73 -14.56 -9.43
N ILE A 51 3.87 -13.86 -10.18
CA ILE A 51 3.04 -12.78 -9.63
C ILE A 51 1.93 -13.34 -8.73
N LYS A 52 1.85 -12.78 -7.53
CA LYS A 52 0.63 -12.74 -6.72
C LYS A 52 0.23 -11.28 -6.55
N SER A 53 -1.07 -10.99 -6.66
CA SER A 53 -1.58 -9.64 -6.56
C SER A 53 -2.96 -9.61 -5.93
N VAL A 54 -3.21 -8.63 -5.08
CA VAL A 54 -4.53 -8.31 -4.54
C VAL A 54 -4.67 -6.80 -4.50
N GLN A 55 -5.71 -6.26 -5.14
CA GLN A 55 -6.18 -4.89 -4.93
C GLN A 55 -7.26 -4.91 -3.86
N ILE A 56 -7.17 -4.02 -2.89
CA ILE A 56 -8.23 -3.72 -1.94
C ILE A 56 -8.83 -2.37 -2.33
N ASN A 57 -10.10 -2.37 -2.72
CA ASN A 57 -10.85 -1.18 -3.06
C ASN A 57 -11.50 -0.59 -1.80
N PHE A 58 -11.32 0.70 -1.58
CA PHE A 58 -11.81 1.46 -0.43
C PHE A 58 -12.74 2.60 -0.87
N PRO A 59 -13.91 2.80 -0.24
CA PRO A 59 -14.78 3.92 -0.57
C PRO A 59 -14.24 5.29 -0.09
N PRO A 60 -14.48 6.39 -0.81
CA PRO A 60 -14.93 6.47 -2.20
C PRO A 60 -13.72 6.59 -3.16
N ASN A 61 -13.33 5.50 -3.82
CA ASN A 61 -12.29 5.39 -4.87
C ASN A 61 -10.82 5.45 -4.42
N PHE A 62 -10.51 5.08 -3.19
CA PHE A 62 -9.14 4.75 -2.80
C PHE A 62 -8.88 3.28 -3.10
N TYR A 63 -7.64 2.92 -3.42
CA TYR A 63 -7.25 1.51 -3.41
C TYR A 63 -5.81 1.35 -2.97
N SER A 64 -5.53 0.17 -2.42
CA SER A 64 -4.17 -0.33 -2.19
C SER A 64 -3.99 -1.62 -2.96
N CYS A 65 -2.99 -1.68 -3.82
CA CYS A 65 -2.60 -2.88 -4.54
C CYS A 65 -1.35 -3.48 -3.92
N TYR A 66 -1.42 -4.75 -3.57
CA TYR A 66 -0.34 -5.52 -2.97
C TYR A 66 0.13 -6.53 -4.00
N PHE A 67 1.39 -6.45 -4.36
CA PHE A 67 2.01 -7.36 -5.29
C PHE A 67 3.17 -8.10 -4.63
N LYS A 68 3.38 -9.34 -5.08
CA LYS A 68 4.60 -10.11 -4.86
C LYS A 68 5.02 -10.69 -6.21
N TYR A 69 6.23 -10.41 -6.64
CA TYR A 69 6.77 -10.94 -7.89
C TYR A 69 8.29 -10.99 -7.86
N LYS A 70 8.88 -11.71 -8.81
CA LYS A 70 10.32 -11.71 -9.07
C LYS A 70 10.63 -10.77 -10.22
N SER A 71 11.62 -9.89 -10.04
CA SER A 71 12.07 -8.91 -11.04
C SER A 71 13.52 -8.50 -10.74
N ASP A 72 14.20 -7.91 -11.72
CA ASP A 72 15.45 -7.20 -11.43
C ASP A 72 15.16 -5.95 -10.57
N LYS A 73 15.97 -5.78 -9.52
CA LYS A 73 15.84 -4.67 -8.57
C LYS A 73 16.17 -3.33 -9.22
N THR A 74 17.25 -3.28 -9.98
CA THR A 74 17.77 -2.04 -10.57
C THR A 74 16.78 -1.54 -11.61
N GLU A 75 16.33 -2.43 -12.50
CA GLU A 75 15.32 -2.10 -13.51
C GLU A 75 14.01 -1.60 -12.86
N MET A 76 13.57 -2.19 -11.75
CA MET A 76 12.36 -1.74 -11.05
C MET A 76 12.52 -0.37 -10.39
N ILE A 77 13.69 -0.10 -9.78
CA ILE A 77 13.99 1.21 -9.19
C ILE A 77 14.08 2.30 -10.27
N GLU A 78 14.72 2.01 -11.40
CA GLU A 78 14.81 2.92 -12.54
C GLU A 78 13.42 3.19 -13.12
N PHE A 79 12.65 2.13 -13.38
CA PHE A 79 11.27 2.22 -13.87
C PHE A 79 10.41 3.16 -13.00
N LEU A 80 10.42 2.98 -11.67
CA LEU A 80 9.64 3.83 -10.77
C LEU A 80 10.10 5.29 -10.78
N SER A 81 11.40 5.52 -10.93
CA SER A 81 11.98 6.86 -11.00
C SER A 81 11.56 7.58 -12.29
N ASP A 82 11.45 6.84 -13.39
CA ASP A 82 11.11 7.36 -14.72
C ASP A 82 9.61 7.51 -14.97
N LEU A 83 8.76 6.98 -14.08
CA LEU A 83 7.32 7.13 -14.16
C LEU A 83 6.92 8.61 -14.30
N LYS A 84 6.03 8.88 -15.26
CA LYS A 84 5.40 10.18 -15.42
C LYS A 84 4.50 10.49 -14.22
N THR A 85 4.41 11.77 -13.88
CA THR A 85 3.50 12.26 -12.83
C THR A 85 2.61 13.37 -13.37
N LYS A 86 1.39 13.47 -12.85
CA LYS A 86 0.48 14.58 -13.18
C LYS A 86 0.76 15.84 -12.35
N GLN A 87 1.42 15.71 -11.21
CA GLN A 87 1.72 16.81 -10.28
C GLN A 87 3.17 16.69 -9.80
N SER A 88 4.08 17.38 -10.50
CA SER A 88 5.52 17.29 -10.26
C SER A 88 5.98 17.93 -8.94
N ASP A 89 5.21 18.89 -8.41
CA ASP A 89 5.50 19.62 -7.17
C ASP A 89 5.34 18.78 -5.91
N ILE A 90 4.56 17.69 -5.97
CA ILE A 90 4.33 16.75 -4.87
C ILE A 90 4.86 15.34 -5.16
N SER A 91 5.59 15.16 -6.27
CA SER A 91 6.14 13.87 -6.68
C SER A 91 7.64 13.83 -6.48
N ASP A 92 8.13 12.64 -6.17
CA ASP A 92 9.56 12.37 -6.02
C ASP A 92 10.23 12.40 -7.40
N THR A 93 11.46 12.90 -7.45
CA THR A 93 12.26 12.91 -8.69
C THR A 93 12.82 11.53 -8.97
N GLU A 94 13.32 10.85 -7.93
CA GLU A 94 13.91 9.52 -7.98
C GLU A 94 13.31 8.59 -6.94
N THR A 95 13.52 7.29 -7.10
CA THR A 95 13.16 6.28 -6.09
C THR A 95 14.20 6.27 -4.98
N GLU A 96 13.76 6.47 -3.74
CA GLU A 96 14.63 6.62 -2.59
C GLU A 96 14.62 5.37 -1.70
N LYS A 97 15.77 5.03 -1.10
CA LYS A 97 15.86 3.97 -0.08
C LYS A 97 15.31 4.48 1.25
N THR A 98 14.47 3.70 1.91
CA THR A 98 13.80 4.06 3.18
C THR A 98 13.99 3.00 4.26
N ASP A 99 13.39 3.20 5.44
CA ASP A 99 13.31 2.22 6.53
C ASP A 99 12.06 1.31 6.47
N GLY A 100 11.20 1.54 5.47
CA GLY A 100 9.94 0.82 5.26
C GLY A 100 8.84 1.18 6.26
N SER A 101 8.96 2.28 7.02
CA SER A 101 8.01 2.62 8.06
C SER A 101 6.60 2.94 7.54
N GLU A 102 6.43 3.57 6.37
CA GLU A 102 5.10 3.78 5.78
C GLU A 102 4.42 2.46 5.40
N LEU A 103 5.14 1.57 4.72
CA LEU A 103 4.64 0.26 4.33
C LEU A 103 4.23 -0.56 5.57
N LYS A 104 5.05 -0.57 6.63
CA LYS A 104 4.73 -1.25 7.90
C LYS A 104 3.49 -0.66 8.56
N LYS A 105 3.34 0.67 8.59
CA LYS A 105 2.13 1.34 9.11
C LYS A 105 0.88 0.95 8.32
N ASN A 106 0.97 0.80 7.00
CA ASN A 106 -0.14 0.32 6.18
C ASN A 106 -0.54 -1.11 6.59
N LEU A 107 0.43 -2.03 6.73
CA LEU A 107 0.15 -3.41 7.17
C LEU A 107 -0.44 -3.50 8.58
N GLU A 108 0.05 -2.68 9.53
CA GLU A 108 -0.51 -2.57 10.87
C GLU A 108 -1.95 -2.04 10.85
N PHE A 109 -2.25 -1.11 9.95
CA PHE A 109 -3.60 -0.58 9.77
C PHE A 109 -4.55 -1.67 9.25
N ILE A 110 -4.17 -2.41 8.20
CA ILE A 110 -4.97 -3.52 7.68
C ILE A 110 -5.19 -4.58 8.76
N GLU A 111 -4.15 -4.95 9.50
CA GLU A 111 -4.28 -5.93 10.57
C GLU A 111 -5.26 -5.50 11.67
N ARG A 112 -5.19 -4.23 12.08
CA ARG A 112 -5.98 -3.72 13.21
C ARG A 112 -7.41 -3.40 12.83
N GLU A 113 -7.62 -2.79 11.67
CA GLU A 113 -8.92 -2.23 11.29
C GLU A 113 -9.67 -3.11 10.28
N MET A 114 -8.97 -3.93 9.49
CA MET A 114 -9.54 -4.73 8.40
C MET A 114 -8.95 -6.15 8.34
N PRO A 115 -9.02 -6.93 9.43
CA PRO A 115 -8.37 -8.25 9.54
C PRO A 115 -8.87 -9.28 8.52
N GLU A 116 -10.04 -9.07 7.92
CA GLU A 116 -10.52 -9.85 6.78
C GLU A 116 -9.54 -9.80 5.61
N PHE A 117 -9.05 -8.59 5.26
CA PHE A 117 -8.14 -8.40 4.14
C PHE A 117 -6.72 -8.86 4.47
N LYS A 118 -6.30 -8.86 5.74
CA LYS A 118 -5.01 -9.43 6.16
C LYS A 118 -4.83 -10.86 5.63
N LYS A 119 -5.90 -11.68 5.61
CA LYS A 119 -5.83 -13.04 5.08
C LYS A 119 -5.57 -13.06 3.58
N GLU A 120 -6.20 -12.13 2.84
CA GLU A 120 -6.11 -12.03 1.38
C GLU A 120 -4.72 -11.56 0.93
N ILE A 121 -4.14 -10.61 1.66
CA ILE A 121 -2.78 -10.11 1.43
C ILE A 121 -1.74 -10.81 2.31
N SER A 122 -2.03 -12.00 2.83
CA SER A 122 -1.16 -12.71 3.79
C SER A 122 0.25 -12.97 3.24
N PHE A 123 0.38 -13.15 1.92
CA PHE A 123 1.67 -13.27 1.25
C PHE A 123 2.56 -12.04 1.45
N PHE A 124 1.98 -10.84 1.62
CA PHE A 124 2.73 -9.61 1.78
C PHE A 124 3.36 -9.50 3.18
N TYR A 125 2.80 -10.15 4.19
CA TYR A 125 3.36 -10.21 5.54
C TYR A 125 4.59 -11.12 5.66
N GLU A 126 4.91 -11.89 4.62
CA GLU A 126 6.14 -12.70 4.59
C GLU A 126 7.41 -11.85 4.76
N ILE A 127 7.36 -10.55 4.42
CA ILE A 127 8.46 -9.58 4.57
C ILE A 127 9.03 -9.52 6.00
N GLU A 128 8.23 -9.84 7.02
CA GLU A 128 8.64 -9.83 8.42
C GLU A 128 9.69 -10.92 8.74
N ASN A 129 9.76 -11.97 7.90
CA ASN A 129 10.65 -13.10 8.08
C ASN A 129 11.91 -13.02 7.21
N ILE A 130 12.06 -11.97 6.41
CA ILE A 130 13.16 -11.80 5.46
C ILE A 130 14.32 -11.12 6.17
N LYS A 131 15.49 -11.76 6.14
CA LYS A 131 16.69 -11.26 6.83
C LYS A 131 17.35 -10.09 6.10
N ASN A 132 17.50 -10.21 4.79
CA ASN A 132 18.18 -9.24 3.95
C ASN A 132 17.18 -8.50 3.08
N ILE A 133 16.39 -7.64 3.72
CA ILE A 133 15.34 -6.86 3.07
C ILE A 133 15.75 -5.39 2.95
N GLU A 134 15.48 -4.80 1.79
CA GLU A 134 15.64 -3.37 1.57
C GLU A 134 14.32 -2.72 1.22
N PHE A 135 14.11 -1.50 1.70
CA PHE A 135 12.88 -0.76 1.45
C PHE A 135 13.15 0.45 0.57
N TYR A 136 12.20 0.73 -0.33
CA TYR A 136 12.26 1.87 -1.23
C TYR A 136 10.89 2.54 -1.34
N ARG A 137 10.89 3.82 -1.70
CA ARG A 137 9.67 4.60 -1.96
C ARG A 137 9.84 5.46 -3.20
N CYS A 138 8.76 5.62 -3.96
CA CYS A 138 8.66 6.62 -5.01
C CYS A 138 7.22 7.10 -5.18
N ASN A 139 6.95 8.34 -4.81
CA ASN A 139 5.65 8.97 -5.02
C ASN A 139 5.59 9.63 -6.39
N LYS A 140 4.71 9.13 -7.26
CA LYS A 140 4.45 9.66 -8.60
C LYS A 140 2.95 9.86 -8.75
N TYR A 141 2.48 11.07 -8.46
CA TYR A 141 1.04 11.35 -8.37
C TYR A 141 0.29 10.90 -9.64
N PRO A 142 -0.79 10.10 -9.50
CA PRO A 142 -1.55 9.87 -8.27
C PRO A 142 -1.11 8.66 -7.41
N ASN A 143 -0.04 7.95 -7.76
CA ASN A 143 0.34 6.72 -7.07
C ASN A 143 1.53 6.94 -6.12
N ALA A 144 1.43 6.42 -4.90
CA ALA A 144 2.58 6.15 -4.04
C ALA A 144 3.06 4.72 -4.23
N ASN A 145 4.36 4.55 -4.43
CA ASN A 145 5.00 3.25 -4.53
C ASN A 145 5.86 2.98 -3.31
N TYR A 146 5.71 1.79 -2.75
CA TYR A 146 6.57 1.29 -1.69
C TYR A 146 7.03 -0.11 -2.04
N LEU A 147 8.34 -0.33 -2.02
CA LEU A 147 8.94 -1.63 -2.26
C LEU A 147 9.54 -2.16 -0.96
N ALA A 148 9.37 -3.46 -0.73
CA ALA A 148 10.19 -4.24 0.16
C ALA A 148 10.82 -5.36 -0.68
N ILE A 149 12.15 -5.38 -0.76
CA ILE A 149 12.90 -6.23 -1.69
C ILE A 149 13.71 -7.25 -0.90
N ASP A 150 13.40 -8.52 -1.10
CA ASP A 150 14.23 -9.64 -0.67
C ASP A 150 15.46 -9.73 -1.58
N ILE A 151 16.60 -9.26 -1.08
CA ILE A 151 17.85 -9.19 -1.84
C ILE A 151 18.39 -10.59 -2.15
N ASP A 152 18.14 -11.56 -1.27
CA ASP A 152 18.68 -12.91 -1.43
C ASP A 152 17.95 -13.68 -2.53
N ASN A 153 16.65 -13.44 -2.70
CA ASN A 153 15.79 -14.17 -3.64
C ASN A 153 15.37 -13.36 -4.89
N GLY A 154 15.60 -12.04 -4.89
CA GLY A 154 15.14 -11.14 -5.95
C GLY A 154 13.61 -11.00 -5.99
N ILE A 155 12.96 -11.21 -4.84
CA ILE A 155 11.51 -11.09 -4.71
C ILE A 155 11.18 -9.67 -4.27
N ILE A 156 10.27 -9.03 -4.98
CA ILE A 156 9.78 -7.69 -4.70
C ILE A 156 8.35 -7.79 -4.17
N TYR A 157 8.13 -7.17 -3.02
CA TYR A 157 6.82 -6.90 -2.44
C TYR A 157 6.51 -5.42 -2.70
N HIS A 158 5.52 -5.15 -3.54
CA HIS A 158 5.21 -3.81 -4.02
C HIS A 158 3.81 -3.40 -3.56
N LEU A 159 3.76 -2.39 -2.70
CA LEU A 159 2.54 -1.71 -2.33
C LEU A 159 2.37 -0.47 -3.21
N ILE A 160 1.23 -0.37 -3.87
CA ILE A 160 0.80 0.80 -4.62
C ILE A 160 -0.44 1.37 -3.95
N GLU A 161 -0.36 2.61 -3.49
CA GLU A 161 -1.52 3.34 -2.96
C GLU A 161 -1.89 4.45 -3.93
N LYS A 162 -3.17 4.56 -4.29
CA LYS A 162 -3.65 5.67 -5.09
C LYS A 162 -4.14 6.81 -4.20
N TYR A 163 -3.51 7.97 -4.33
CA TYR A 163 -3.99 9.23 -3.76
C TYR A 163 -5.26 9.69 -4.48
N TRP A 164 -6.10 10.37 -3.71
CA TRP A 164 -7.29 11.03 -4.21
C TRP A 164 -6.94 12.25 -5.07
N ASP A 165 -7.75 12.49 -6.09
CA ASP A 165 -7.83 13.79 -6.79
C ASP A 165 -8.80 14.71 -6.04
#